data_AF-A0A7R9MG93-F1
#
_entry.id   AF-A0A7R9MG93-F1
#
_cell.length_a   1.000
_cell.length_b   1.000
_cell.length_c   1.000
_cell.angle_alpha   90.00
_cell.angle_beta   90.00
_cell.angle_gamma   90.00
#
_symmetry.space_group_name_H-M   'P 1'
#
loop_
_entity.id
_entity.type
_entity.pdbx_description
1 polymer ?
#
loop_
_entity_poly.entity_id
_entity_poly.type
_entity_poly.pdbx_seq_one_letter_code
_entity_poly.pdbx_strand_id
1 'polypeptide(L)'
;APAFDWNTKQLFLYMTAHYKTKANVLNQVVLWDHIIQRGEPTRLSLKNQHTKYYFWDDGNGLKANDNITLTLSMNVIPNAGLLPISTVPSIHSFSFPNEYITKNA
;
A
#
# COMPACT_ATOMS: atom_id res chain seq x y z
N ALA A 1 -0.30 -2.02 22.20
CA ALA A 1 -1.65 -2.56 22.42
C ALA A 1 -1.88 -3.72 21.47
N PRO A 2 -2.66 -4.77 21.82
CA PRO A 2 -2.98 -5.84 20.88
C PRO A 2 -3.73 -5.27 19.68
N ALA A 3 -3.42 -5.75 18.47
CA ALA A 3 -4.04 -5.26 17.24
C ALA A 3 -5.55 -5.62 17.14
N PHE A 4 -5.99 -6.63 17.91
CA PHE A 4 -7.40 -6.96 18.10
C PHE A 4 -7.74 -6.90 19.59
N ASP A 5 -8.73 -6.09 19.94
CA ASP A 5 -9.34 -6.03 21.28
C ASP A 5 -10.83 -6.45 21.22
N TRP A 6 -11.61 -6.19 22.29
CA TRP A 6 -13.04 -6.53 22.32
C TRP A 6 -13.88 -5.77 21.28
N ASN A 7 -13.44 -4.60 20.83
CA ASN A 7 -14.19 -3.77 19.88
C ASN A 7 -13.71 -3.94 18.43
N THR A 8 -12.52 -4.49 18.18
CA THR A 8 -11.94 -4.58 16.82
C THR A 8 -12.64 -5.66 15.96
N LYS A 9 -13.40 -5.27 14.94
CA LYS A 9 -14.08 -6.22 14.04
C LYS A 9 -13.10 -6.83 13.03
N GLN A 10 -12.32 -5.97 12.38
CA GLN A 10 -11.36 -6.33 11.34
C GLN A 10 -10.25 -5.28 11.24
N LEU A 11 -9.13 -5.69 10.66
CA LEU A 11 -8.05 -4.80 10.27
C LEU A 11 -8.01 -4.72 8.76
N PHE A 12 -7.99 -3.50 8.21
CA PHE A 12 -7.78 -3.28 6.79
C PHE A 12 -6.36 -2.78 6.56
N LEU A 13 -5.50 -3.67 6.08
CA LEU A 13 -4.13 -3.36 5.72
C LEU A 13 -4.07 -3.02 4.24
N TYR A 14 -3.30 -2.01 3.88
CA TYR A 14 -3.09 -1.63 2.49
C TYR A 14 -1.73 -1.01 2.30
N MET A 15 -1.13 -1.33 1.16
CA MET A 15 0.17 -0.80 0.74
C MET A 15 -0.06 0.25 -0.33
N THR A 16 0.52 1.43 -0.10
CA THR A 16 0.36 2.60 -0.96
C THR A 16 1.69 2.98 -1.56
N ALA A 17 1.73 3.23 -2.85
CA ALA A 17 2.84 3.87 -3.53
C ALA A 17 2.62 5.39 -3.57
N HIS A 18 3.62 6.11 -3.09
CA HIS A 18 3.71 7.56 -3.13
C HIS A 18 4.76 7.97 -4.15
N TYR A 19 4.42 8.88 -5.05
CA TYR A 19 5.36 9.39 -6.03
C TYR A 19 5.00 10.83 -6.41
N LYS A 20 5.95 11.52 -7.01
CA LYS A 20 5.78 12.90 -7.48
C LYS A 20 5.87 12.97 -8.99
N THR A 21 5.18 13.92 -9.58
CA THR A 21 5.20 14.20 -11.02
C THR A 21 5.31 15.69 -11.24
N LYS A 22 5.56 16.12 -12.47
CA LYS A 22 5.59 17.56 -12.81
C LYS A 22 4.25 18.26 -12.54
N ALA A 23 3.14 17.54 -12.74
CA ALA A 23 1.79 18.08 -12.54
C ALA A 23 1.34 18.01 -11.07
N ASN A 24 1.70 16.94 -10.35
CA ASN A 24 1.22 16.67 -8.99
C ASN A 24 2.36 16.40 -8.02
N VAL A 25 2.35 17.13 -6.90
CA VAL A 25 3.36 17.05 -5.84
C VAL A 25 3.17 15.83 -4.93
N LEU A 26 1.97 15.23 -4.95
CA LEU A 26 1.63 14.05 -4.16
C LEU A 26 0.64 13.18 -4.95
N ASN A 27 1.13 12.08 -5.51
CA ASN A 27 0.29 11.01 -6.04
C ASN A 27 0.33 9.83 -5.07
N GLN A 28 -0.83 9.22 -4.80
CA GLN A 28 -0.98 8.09 -3.90
C GLN A 28 -1.83 7.01 -4.57
N VAL A 29 -1.28 5.80 -4.73
CA VAL A 29 -1.98 4.68 -5.38
C VAL A 29 -1.87 3.45 -4.50
N VAL A 30 -3.00 2.80 -4.21
CA VAL A 30 -3.03 1.54 -3.46
C VAL A 30 -2.65 0.41 -4.41
N LEU A 31 -1.61 -0.35 -4.08
CA LEU A 31 -1.12 -1.45 -4.91
C LEU A 31 -1.62 -2.81 -4.43
N TRP A 32 -1.87 -2.93 -3.13
CA TRP A 32 -2.26 -4.16 -2.48
C TRP A 32 -3.04 -3.85 -1.21
N ASP A 33 -3.96 -4.74 -0.87
CA ASP A 33 -4.73 -4.68 0.36
C ASP A 33 -4.89 -6.09 0.95
N HIS A 34 -5.22 -6.16 2.23
CA HIS A 34 -5.66 -7.39 2.88
C HIS A 34 -6.51 -7.05 4.10
N ILE A 35 -7.63 -7.77 4.24
CA ILE A 35 -8.51 -7.67 5.39
C ILE A 35 -8.20 -8.86 6.29
N ILE A 36 -7.81 -8.59 7.54
CA ILE A 36 -7.72 -9.61 8.58
C ILE A 36 -8.98 -9.51 9.43
N GLN A 37 -9.75 -10.58 9.51
CA GLN A 37 -10.92 -10.66 10.35
C GLN A 37 -10.57 -11.19 11.74
N ARG A 38 -11.42 -10.88 12.73
CA ARG A 38 -11.26 -11.45 14.07
C ARG A 38 -11.29 -12.98 14.01
N GLY A 39 -10.28 -13.62 14.63
CA GLY A 39 -10.15 -15.07 14.67
C GLY A 39 -9.24 -15.63 13.57
N GLU A 40 -8.84 -14.81 12.60
CA GLU A 40 -7.83 -15.20 11.61
C GLU A 40 -6.40 -15.07 12.17
N PRO A 41 -5.43 -15.80 11.60
CA PRO A 41 -4.02 -15.63 11.94
C PRO A 41 -3.55 -14.19 11.70
N THR A 42 -3.12 -13.52 12.76
CA THR A 42 -2.68 -12.11 12.70
C THR A 42 -1.24 -11.95 12.22
N ARG A 43 -0.47 -13.04 12.17
CA ARG A 43 0.92 -13.05 11.68
C ARG A 43 0.93 -13.26 10.17
N LEU A 44 1.13 -12.18 9.42
CA LEU A 44 1.33 -12.23 7.98
C LEU A 44 2.80 -12.48 7.64
N SER A 45 3.08 -13.50 6.82
CA SER A 45 4.38 -13.70 6.19
C SER A 45 4.17 -13.86 4.70
N LEU A 46 4.29 -12.73 4.00
CA LEU A 46 4.03 -12.64 2.57
C LEU A 46 5.35 -12.43 1.83
N LYS A 47 5.55 -13.17 0.74
CA LYS A 47 6.70 -13.04 -0.15
C LYS A 47 6.22 -13.06 -1.60
N ASN A 48 6.88 -12.30 -2.47
CA ASN A 48 6.61 -12.24 -3.91
C ASN A 48 5.12 -12.07 -4.24
N GLN A 49 4.44 -11.20 -3.50
CA GLN A 49 3.04 -10.90 -3.76
C GLN A 49 2.93 -10.02 -5.00
N HIS A 50 2.00 -10.38 -5.88
CA HIS A 50 1.62 -9.51 -6.98
C HIS A 50 0.77 -8.35 -6.47
N THR A 51 0.86 -7.22 -7.16
CA THR A 51 -0.04 -6.08 -6.94
C THR A 51 -1.47 -6.50 -7.27
N LYS A 52 -2.43 -6.19 -6.40
CA LYS A 52 -3.86 -6.41 -6.66
C LYS A 52 -4.42 -5.41 -7.66
N TYR A 53 -3.94 -4.17 -7.58
CA TYR A 53 -4.33 -3.10 -8.49
C TYR A 53 -3.15 -2.71 -9.37
N TYR A 54 -3.44 -2.41 -10.64
CA TYR A 54 -2.42 -1.95 -11.58
C TYR A 54 -1.85 -0.62 -11.14
N PHE A 55 -0.52 -0.52 -11.20
CA PHE A 55 0.16 0.73 -10.92
C PHE A 55 0.26 1.57 -12.19
N TRP A 56 -0.81 2.31 -12.49
CA TRP A 56 -0.86 3.26 -13.60
C TRP A 56 -1.12 4.68 -13.10
N ASP A 57 -0.65 5.66 -13.86
CA ASP A 57 -0.92 7.08 -13.64
C ASP A 57 -1.73 7.67 -14.81
N ASP A 58 -2.23 8.88 -14.62
CA ASP A 58 -3.03 9.60 -15.64
C ASP A 58 -2.20 10.00 -16.88
N GLY A 59 -0.88 9.82 -16.84
CA GLY A 59 0.03 10.15 -17.94
C GLY A 59 1.23 9.22 -18.03
N ASN A 60 2.42 9.81 -18.18
CA ASN A 60 3.71 9.10 -18.27
C ASN A 60 4.63 9.45 -17.09
N GLY A 61 4.05 9.83 -15.95
CA GLY A 61 4.75 10.32 -14.76
C GLY A 61 5.43 9.23 -13.93
N LEU A 62 5.12 7.95 -14.19
CA LEU A 62 5.81 6.82 -13.58
C LEU A 62 7.12 6.46 -14.27
N LYS A 63 7.23 6.72 -15.58
CA LYS A 63 8.44 6.46 -16.36
C LYS A 63 9.57 7.37 -15.86
N ALA A 64 10.77 6.81 -15.66
CA ALA A 64 11.93 7.55 -15.16
C ALA A 64 11.68 8.24 -13.81
N ASN A 65 10.79 7.69 -12.98
CA ASN A 65 10.51 8.27 -11.68
C ASN A 65 11.51 7.73 -10.64
N ASP A 66 12.39 8.61 -10.17
CA ASP A 66 13.49 8.22 -9.29
C ASP A 66 13.06 7.90 -7.85
N ASN A 67 11.86 8.34 -7.43
CA ASN A 67 11.47 8.27 -6.02
C ASN A 67 10.02 7.84 -5.86
N ILE A 68 9.84 6.52 -5.90
CA ILE A 68 8.59 5.85 -5.57
C ILE A 68 8.75 5.24 -4.21
N THR A 69 7.85 5.62 -3.31
CA THR A 69 7.93 5.26 -1.91
C THR A 69 6.72 4.45 -1.51
N LEU A 70 6.94 3.22 -1.07
CA LEU A 70 5.91 2.35 -0.51
C LEU A 70 5.76 2.59 0.98
N THR A 71 4.51 2.74 1.40
CA THR A 71 4.12 2.74 2.81
C THR A 71 3.07 1.67 3.05
N LEU A 72 3.13 1.05 4.23
CA LEU A 72 2.08 0.15 4.69
C LEU A 72 1.24 0.90 5.73
N SER A 73 -0.07 0.90 5.53
CA SER A 73 -1.02 1.50 6.46
C SER A 73 -2.05 0.46 6.91
N MET A 74 -2.57 0.67 8.11
CA MET A 74 -3.58 -0.18 8.73
C MET A 74 -4.71 0.69 9.26
N ASN A 75 -5.93 0.40 8.83
CA ASN A 75 -7.14 0.96 9.41
C ASN A 75 -7.78 -0.08 10.34
N VAL A 76 -8.00 0.30 11.60
CA VAL A 76 -8.68 -0.56 12.57
C VAL A 76 -10.17 -0.29 12.47
N ILE A 77 -10.93 -1.30 12.06
CA ILE A 77 -12.38 -1.17 11.93
C ILE A 77 -13.03 -1.75 13.20
N PRO A 78 -13.64 -0.93 14.06
CA PRO A 78 -14.33 -1.42 15.24
C PRO A 78 -15.73 -1.94 14.88
N ASN A 79 -16.36 -2.61 15.83
CA ASN A 79 -17.79 -2.90 15.78
C ASN A 79 -18.62 -1.60 15.88
N ALA A 80 -18.16 -0.66 16.71
CA ALA A 80 -18.71 0.69 16.80
C ALA A 80 -17.65 1.72 17.21
N GLY A 81 -17.75 2.95 16.67
CA GLY A 81 -16.89 4.07 17.03
C GLY A 81 -15.99 4.57 15.90
N LEU A 82 -14.85 5.15 16.27
CA LEU A 82 -13.90 5.80 15.36
C LEU A 82 -13.14 4.79 14.48
N LEU A 83 -12.67 5.25 13.32
CA LEU A 83 -11.82 4.47 12.40
C LEU A 83 -10.37 4.96 12.48
N PRO A 84 -9.59 4.55 13.50
CA PRO A 84 -8.21 4.99 13.62
C PRO A 84 -7.35 4.34 12.53
N ILE A 85 -6.53 5.18 11.90
CA ILE A 85 -5.55 4.76 10.89
C ILE A 85 -4.16 4.88 11.51
N SER A 86 -3.34 3.85 11.33
CA SER A 86 -1.95 3.82 11.72
C SER A 86 -1.09 3.48 10.51
N THR A 87 -0.11 4.34 10.21
CA THR A 87 0.88 4.07 9.17
C THR A 87 2.11 3.46 9.81
N VAL A 88 2.61 2.38 9.20
CA VAL A 88 3.81 1.69 9.64
C VAL A 88 5.01 2.59 9.32
N PRO A 89 5.93 2.84 10.28
CA PRO A 89 7.09 3.70 10.05
C PRO A 89 8.10 3.17 9.03
N SER A 90 7.98 1.89 8.65
CA SER A 90 8.84 1.27 7.64
C SER A 90 8.44 1.74 6.26
N ILE A 91 9.42 2.26 5.55
CA ILE A 91 9.28 2.84 4.23
C ILE A 91 10.24 2.10 3.30
N HIS A 92 9.79 1.80 2.08
CA HIS A 92 10.65 1.24 1.05
C HIS A 92 10.57 2.09 -0.21
N SER A 93 11.71 2.61 -0.67
CA SER A 93 11.76 3.46 -1.86
C SER A 93 12.58 2.81 -2.97
N PHE A 94 12.11 2.97 -4.20
CA PHE A 94 12.76 2.49 -5.41
C PHE A 94 12.49 3.43 -6.58
N SER A 95 13.26 3.27 -7.66
CA SER A 95 13.10 4.04 -8.90
C SER A 95 12.49 3.17 -10.00
N PHE A 96 11.71 3.79 -10.89
CA PHE A 96 11.25 3.16 -12.12
C PHE A 96 12.22 3.38 -13.28
N PRO A 97 12.32 2.43 -14.21
CA PRO A 97 13.21 2.54 -15.35
C PRO A 97 12.75 3.63 -16.32
N ASN A 98 13.71 4.08 -17.14
CA ASN A 98 13.47 5.05 -18.20
C ASN A 98 12.83 4.43 -19.44
N GLU A 99 12.64 3.12 -19.48
CA GLU A 99 12.10 2.39 -20.63
C GLU A 99 11.06 1.36 -20.17
N TYR A 100 10.05 1.13 -21.00
CA TYR A 100 9.06 0.08 -20.74
C TYR A 100 9.61 -1.28 -21.12
N ILE A 101 9.22 -2.30 -20.36
CA ILE A 101 9.56 -3.69 -20.69
C ILE A 101 8.88 -4.04 -22.03
N THR A 102 9.68 -4.39 -23.04
CA THR A 102 9.18 -4.93 -24.31
C THR A 102 9.10 -6.45 -24.22
N LYS A 103 8.15 -7.06 -24.92
CA LYS A 103 7.90 -8.53 -24.88
C LYS A 103 9.07 -9.42 -25.36
N ASN A 104 10.18 -8.83 -25.80
CA ASN A 104 11.32 -9.54 -26.38
C ASN A 104 12.52 -9.66 -25.41
N ALA A 105 12.30 -9.50 -24.10
CA ALA A 105 13.29 -9.73 -23.05
C ALA A 105 13.03 -11.07 -22.34
#